data_AF-A0A6B3FXN5-F1
#
_entry.id   AF-A0A6B3FXN5-F1
#
_cell.length_a   1.000
_cell.length_b   1.000
_cell.length_c   1.000
_cell.angle_alpha   90.00
_cell.angle_beta   90.00
_cell.angle_gamma   90.00
#
_symmetry.space_group_name_H-M   'P 1'
#
loop_
_entity.id
_entity.type
_entity.pdbx_description
1 polymer ?
#
loop_
_entity_poly.entity_id
_entity_poly.type
_entity_poly.pdbx_seq_one_letter_code
_entity_poly.pdbx_strand_id
1 'polypeptide(L)' 'PPKFFPKVVQQLKKHGLADQKEGSWRRAVIEKPFGHDLASAQELNQLVHDVFPPNEVFRIDHYLGKETVQNILALRFA' A
#
# COMPACT_ATOMS: atom_id res chain seq x y z
N PRO A 1 -2.40 8.73 -12.05
CA PRO A 1 -3.83 8.34 -12.04
C PRO A 1 -4.00 6.83 -11.77
N PRO A 2 -5.09 6.39 -11.12
CA PRO A 2 -5.28 4.99 -10.67
C PRO A 2 -5.15 3.96 -11.80
N LYS A 3 -5.61 4.30 -13.01
CA LYS A 3 -5.52 3.47 -14.22
C LYS A 3 -4.10 3.02 -14.60
N PHE A 4 -3.06 3.72 -14.15
CA PHE A 4 -1.67 3.36 -14.46
C PHE A 4 -1.05 2.43 -13.42
N PHE A 5 -1.72 2.25 -12.29
CA PHE A 5 -1.18 1.53 -11.15
C PHE A 5 -0.78 0.08 -11.49
N PRO A 6 -1.62 -0.73 -12.21
CA PRO A 6 -1.21 -2.06 -12.67
C PRO A 6 0.06 -2.05 -13.51
N LYS A 7 0.14 -1.11 -14.46
CA LYS A 7 1.29 -1.00 -15.35
C LYS A 7 2.56 -0.65 -14.57
N VAL A 8 2.49 0.31 -13.65
CA VAL A 8 3.66 0.74 -12.85
C VAL A 8 4.17 -0.43 -11.99
N VAL A 9 3.27 -1.08 -11.25
CA VAL A 9 3.62 -2.18 -10.34
C VAL A 9 4.25 -3.36 -11.10
N GLN A 10 3.69 -3.73 -12.25
CA GLN A 10 4.28 -4.76 -13.10
C GLN A 10 5.66 -4.38 -13.65
N GLN A 11 5.88 -3.12 -14.03
CA GLN A 11 7.18 -2.67 -14.51
C GLN A 11 8.24 -2.66 -13.40
N LEU A 12 7.85 -2.32 -12.17
CA LEU A 12 8.73 -2.39 -10.99
C LEU A 12 9.20 -3.83 -10.75
N LYS A 13 8.29 -4.81 -10.81
CA LYS A 13 8.63 -6.23 -10.72
C LYS A 13 9.53 -6.67 -11.88
N LYS A 14 9.14 -6.34 -13.12
CA LYS A 14 9.86 -6.76 -14.34
C LYS A 14 11.34 -6.35 -14.34
N HIS A 15 11.66 -5.20 -13.75
CA HIS A 15 13.03 -4.68 -13.70
C HIS A 15 13.73 -4.96 -12.37
N GLY A 16 13.16 -5.79 -11.50
CA GLY A 16 13.73 -6.14 -10.19
C GLY A 16 13.83 -4.96 -9.22
N LEU A 17 13.06 -3.89 -9.45
CA LEU A 17 13.05 -2.69 -8.59
C LEU A 17 12.26 -2.91 -7.30
N ALA A 18 11.39 -3.92 -7.29
CA ALA A 18 10.67 -4.38 -6.10
C ALA A 18 11.45 -5.44 -5.32
N ASP A 19 12.52 -6.02 -5.88
CA ASP A 19 13.27 -7.09 -5.25
C ASP A 19 14.08 -6.57 -4.06
N GLN A 20 13.99 -7.29 -2.94
CA GLN A 20 14.78 -6.99 -1.76
C GLN A 20 16.16 -7.67 -1.89
N LYS A 21 17.22 -6.86 -1.89
CA LYS A 21 18.60 -7.35 -1.74
C LYS A 21 18.96 -7.41 -0.26
N GLU A 22 19.92 -8.26 0.08
CA GLU A 22 20.42 -8.38 1.45
C GLU A 22 20.80 -7.00 2.02
N GLY A 23 20.32 -6.71 3.24
CA GLY A 23 20.52 -5.40 3.88
C GLY A 23 19.68 -4.24 3.31
N SER A 24 18.69 -4.50 2.46
CA SER A 24 17.84 -3.46 1.87
C SER A 24 16.33 -3.75 2.02
N TRP A 25 15.52 -2.69 2.07
CA TRP A 25 14.06 -2.78 2.13
C TRP A 25 13.43 -1.98 0.99
N ARG A 26 12.33 -2.49 0.42
CA ARG A 26 11.52 -1.88 -0.65
C ARG A 26 10.07 -1.89 -0.18
N ARG A 27 9.46 -0.69 -0.14
CA ARG A 27 8.10 -0.46 0.36
C ARG A 27 7.26 0.24 -0.69
N ALA A 28 6.00 -0.15 -0.78
CA ALA A 28 5.02 0.51 -1.62
C ALA A 28 4.11 1.38 -0.75
N VAL A 29 4.08 2.68 -1.04
CA VAL A 29 3.09 3.61 -0.47
C VAL A 29 2.02 3.85 -1.52
N ILE A 30 0.77 3.50 -1.20
CA ILE A 30 -0.35 3.55 -2.14
C ILE A 30 -1.36 4.57 -1.66
N GLU A 31 -1.73 5.47 -2.56
CA GLU A 31 -2.78 6.48 -2.36
C GLU A 31 -4.14 5.98 -2.86
N LYS A 32 -5.21 6.51 -2.27
CA LYS A 32 -6.59 6.26 -2.70
C LYS A 32 -6.82 6.72 -4.16
N PRO A 33 -7.83 6.17 -4.87
CA PRO A 33 -8.77 5.12 -4.46
C PRO A 33 -8.16 3.72 -4.48
N PHE A 34 -8.55 2.88 -3.51
CA PHE A 34 -8.12 1.46 -3.41
C PHE A 34 -9.08 0.51 -4.12
N GLY A 35 -9.61 0.92 -5.27
CA GLY A 35 -10.79 0.32 -5.90
C GLY A 35 -12.04 1.19 -5.72
N HIS A 36 -13.08 0.84 -6.47
CA HIS A 36 -14.37 1.54 -6.47
C HIS A 36 -15.51 0.66 -5.92
N ASP A 37 -15.23 -0.63 -5.76
CA ASP A 37 -16.10 -1.65 -5.18
C ASP A 37 -15.22 -2.77 -4.59
N LEU A 38 -15.86 -3.79 -3.98
CA LEU A 38 -15.14 -4.92 -3.39
C LEU A 38 -14.29 -5.67 -4.41
N ALA A 39 -14.81 -5.91 -5.61
CA ALA A 39 -14.14 -6.71 -6.64
C ALA A 39 -12.86 -6.01 -7.14
N SER A 40 -12.96 -4.73 -7.48
CA SER A 40 -11.82 -3.91 -7.91
C SER A 40 -10.80 -3.69 -6.79
N ALA A 41 -11.23 -3.62 -5.53
CA ALA A 41 -10.32 -3.54 -4.40
C ALA A 41 -9.53 -4.86 -4.20
N GLN A 42 -10.19 -6.01 -4.35
CA GLN A 42 -9.54 -7.32 -4.30
C GLN A 42 -8.55 -7.51 -5.46
N GLU A 43 -8.92 -7.08 -6.68
CA GLU A 43 -8.03 -7.13 -7.85
C GLU A 43 -6.78 -6.27 -7.63
N LEU A 44 -6.95 -5.03 -7.15
CA LEU A 44 -5.84 -4.15 -6.79
C LEU A 44 -4.96 -4.79 -5.71
N ASN A 45 -5.57 -5.40 -4.71
CA ASN A 45 -4.86 -6.05 -3.61
C ASN A 45 -3.97 -7.20 -4.11
N GLN A 46 -4.53 -8.07 -4.96
CA GLN A 46 -3.79 -9.20 -5.52
C GLN A 46 -2.61 -8.74 -6.36
N LEU A 47 -2.84 -7.79 -7.27
CA LEU A 47 -1.82 -7.19 -8.11
C LEU A 47 -0.64 -6.60 -7.32
N VAL A 48 -0.93 -5.92 -6.20
CA VAL A 48 0.11 -5.35 -5.33
C VAL A 48 0.90 -6.48 -4.66
N HIS A 49 0.21 -7.49 -4.13
CA HIS A 49 0.84 -8.59 -3.41
C HIS A 49 1.65 -9.53 -4.31
N ASP A 50 1.36 -9.56 -5.61
CA ASP A 50 2.20 -10.23 -6.59
C ASP A 50 3.58 -9.58 -6.75
N VAL A 51 3.75 -8.33 -6.28
CA VAL A 51 5.00 -7.56 -6.44
C VAL A 51 5.66 -7.23 -5.11
N PHE A 52 4.87 -6.86 -4.09
CA PHE A 52 5.36 -6.48 -2.77
C PHE A 52 4.75 -7.40 -1.70
N PRO A 53 5.56 -7.94 -0.77
CA PRO A 53 5.02 -8.75 0.32
C PRO A 53 4.10 -7.89 1.21
N PRO A 54 3.06 -8.48 1.86
CA PRO A 54 2.00 -7.69 2.51
C PRO A 54 2.47 -6.71 3.58
N ASN A 55 3.54 -7.04 4.31
CA ASN A 55 4.16 -6.22 5.35
C ASN A 55 4.92 -4.99 4.81
N GLU A 56 5.17 -4.92 3.50
CA GLU A 56 5.88 -3.79 2.87
C GLU A 56 4.92 -2.86 2.09
N VAL A 57 3.62 -3.08 2.22
CA VAL A 57 2.56 -2.32 1.54
C VAL A 57 1.85 -1.40 2.53
N PHE A 58 2.01 -0.10 2.35
CA PHE A 58 1.43 0.94 3.19
C PHE A 58 0.36 1.70 2.40
N ARG A 59 -0.90 1.53 2.80
CA ARG A 59 -2.04 2.23 2.20
C ARG A 59 -2.31 3.50 2.99
N ILE A 60 -2.26 4.64 2.33
CA ILE A 60 -2.42 5.94 3.00
C ILE A 60 -3.90 6.25 3.19
N ASP A 61 -4.30 6.36 4.44
CA ASP A 61 -5.47 7.12 4.84
C ASP A 61 -5.02 8.29 5.72
N HIS A 62 -5.02 9.49 5.14
CA HIS A 62 -4.59 10.72 5.80
C HIS A 62 -5.36 11.05 7.09
N TYR A 63 -6.55 10.48 7.33
CA TYR A 63 -7.25 10.66 8.61
C TYR A 63 -6.50 9.98 9.76
N LEU A 64 -5.85 8.84 9.51
CA LEU A 64 -5.08 8.11 10.52
C LEU A 64 -3.82 8.86 10.99
N GLY A 65 -3.37 9.86 10.21
CA GLY A 65 -2.26 10.74 10.57
C GLY A 65 -2.66 11.98 11.38
N LYS A 66 -3.95 12.20 11.64
CA LYS A 66 -4.42 13.37 12.40
C LYS A 66 -4.21 13.12 13.89
N GLU A 67 -3.63 14.11 14.58
CA GLU A 67 -3.31 14.05 16.02
C GLU A 67 -4.52 13.63 16.87
N THR A 68 -5.68 14.22 16.61
CA THR A 68 -6.92 13.88 17.34
C THR A 68 -7.37 12.44 17.15
N VAL A 69 -7.13 11.85 15.97
CA VAL A 69 -7.47 10.45 15.68
C VAL A 69 -6.50 9.50 16.39
N GLN A 70 -5.20 9.82 16.40
CA GLN A 70 -4.20 9.04 17.13
C GLN A 70 -4.46 9.04 18.65
N ASN A 71 -4.90 10.18 19.19
CA ASN A 71 -5.24 10.32 20.60
C ASN A 71 -6.42 9.45 21.07
N ILE A 72 -7.29 8.98 20.16
CA ILE A 72 -8.43 8.09 20.54
C ILE A 72 -7.92 6.82 21.22
N LEU A 73 -6.85 6.22 20.69
CA LEU A 73 -6.30 4.98 21.24
C LEU A 73 -5.67 5.20 22.62
N ALA A 74 -4.92 6.30 22.76
CA ALA A 74 -4.30 6.67 24.03
C ALA A 74 -5.38 6.94 25.10
N LEU A 75 -6.39 7.76 24.79
CA LEU A 75 -7.44 8.11 25.77
C LEU A 75 -8.35 6.95 26.16
N ARG A 76 -8.55 5.98 25.26
CA ARG A 76 -9.45 4.84 25.52
C ARG A 76 -8.80 3.76 26.39
N PHE A 77 -7.49 3.61 26.34
CA PHE A 77 -6.79 2.45 26.92
C PHE A 77 -5.57 2.79 27.80
N ALA A 78 -5.26 4.07 28.01
CA ALA A 78 -4.29 4.52 29.00
C ALA A 78 -4.87 4.58 30.42
#